data_AF-A0A3M2I2M7-F1
#
_entry.id   AF-A0A3M2I2M7-F1
#
_cell.length_a   1.000
_cell.length_b   1.000
_cell.length_c   1.000
_cell.angle_alpha   90.00
_cell.angle_beta   90.00
_cell.angle_gamma   90.00
#
_symmetry.space_group_name_H-M   'P 1'
#
loop_
_entity.id
_entity.type
_entity.pdbx_description
1 polymer ?
#
loop_
_entity_poly.entity_id
_entity_poly.type
_entity_poly.pdbx_seq_one_letter_code
_entity_poly.pdbx_strand_id
1 'polypeptide(L)'
;MKHLILDSRRKVVSAIIGAYPGGRDCAAARLGLELKKFDNHAYENAGHRPLTDEQIHMLEEETGTHFLPDYIAAQYGGVFVPLPTAEELDNTELYHRSVATATRRGLVDLIIAKSLENGVIDAGEAQAILDAHRCHVSARHAEIAALLALYCRHK
;
A
#
# COMPACT_ATOMS: atom_id res chain seq x y z
N MET A 1 2.89 7.10 -8.45
CA MET A 1 3.28 7.65 -7.13
C MET A 1 4.27 6.69 -6.46
N LYS A 2 5.31 7.20 -5.80
CA LYS A 2 6.20 6.35 -4.98
C LYS A 2 5.36 5.77 -3.83
N HIS A 3 5.22 4.46 -3.76
CA HIS A 3 4.57 3.79 -2.63
C HIS A 3 5.59 3.69 -1.48
N LEU A 4 5.85 4.81 -0.78
CA LEU A 4 6.67 4.74 0.43
C LEU A 4 5.85 4.08 1.52
N ILE A 5 6.41 3.07 2.17
CA ILE A 5 5.88 2.55 3.42
C ILE A 5 5.99 3.65 4.46
N LEU A 6 4.87 4.01 5.06
CA LEU A 6 4.78 5.08 6.02
C LEU A 6 5.28 4.57 7.38
N ASP A 7 6.04 5.37 8.10
CA ASP A 7 6.75 5.02 9.34
C ASP A 7 5.92 5.25 10.62
N SER A 8 4.68 5.73 10.49
CA SER A 8 3.76 5.87 11.63
C SER A 8 2.29 5.81 11.21
N ARG A 9 1.43 5.38 12.14
CA ARG A 9 -0.03 5.34 11.95
C ARG A 9 -0.61 6.73 11.62
N ARG A 10 -0.09 7.80 12.21
CA ARG A 10 -0.53 9.17 11.89
C ARG A 10 -0.24 9.55 10.44
N LYS A 11 0.93 9.15 9.92
CA LYS A 11 1.28 9.36 8.51
C LYS A 11 0.40 8.52 7.59
N VAL A 12 0.08 7.28 7.97
CA VAL A 12 -0.92 6.44 7.28
C VAL A 12 -2.25 7.17 7.16
N VAL A 13 -2.82 7.63 8.28
CA VAL A 13 -4.10 8.36 8.26
C VAL A 13 -4.02 9.63 7.42
N SER A 14 -2.91 10.37 7.50
CA SER A 14 -2.70 11.58 6.68
C SER A 14 -2.64 11.26 5.18
N ALA A 15 -2.01 10.15 4.79
CA ALA A 15 -1.93 9.72 3.40
C ALA A 15 -3.30 9.26 2.87
N ILE A 16 -4.08 8.53 3.68
CA ILE A 16 -5.46 8.15 3.36
C ILE A 16 -6.30 9.41 3.12
N ILE A 17 -6.27 10.36 4.06
CA ILE A 17 -6.99 11.64 3.92
C ILE A 17 -6.57 12.38 2.64
N GLY A 18 -5.27 12.38 2.32
CA GLY A 18 -4.76 13.00 1.10
C GLY A 18 -5.20 12.32 -0.20
N ALA A 19 -5.43 10.99 -0.16
CA ALA A 19 -5.94 10.22 -1.29
C ALA A 19 -7.47 10.25 -1.39
N TYR A 20 -8.17 10.58 -0.30
CA TYR A 20 -9.62 10.54 -0.22
C TYR A 20 -10.27 11.69 -1.02
N PRO A 21 -11.18 11.41 -1.97
CA PRO A 21 -11.88 12.45 -2.73
C PRO A 21 -12.62 13.43 -1.82
N GLY A 22 -12.35 14.73 -1.95
CA GLY A 22 -12.91 15.75 -1.05
C GLY A 22 -12.25 15.81 0.33
N GLY A 23 -11.18 15.04 0.56
CA GLY A 23 -10.32 15.12 1.72
C GLY A 23 -11.03 14.84 3.04
N ARG A 24 -10.70 15.63 4.06
CA ARG A 24 -11.15 15.44 5.45
C ARG A 24 -12.67 15.55 5.62
N ASP A 25 -13.30 16.48 4.91
CA ASP A 25 -14.74 16.70 5.01
C ASP A 25 -15.54 15.48 4.57
N CYS A 26 -15.18 14.91 3.41
CA CYS A 26 -15.82 13.71 2.89
C CYS A 26 -15.45 12.47 3.71
N ALA A 27 -14.19 12.32 4.14
CA ALA A 27 -13.78 11.22 5.01
C ALA A 27 -14.52 11.25 6.36
N ALA A 28 -14.68 12.42 6.97
CA ALA A 28 -15.44 12.59 8.20
C ALA A 28 -16.92 12.22 8.00
N ALA A 29 -17.53 12.69 6.91
CA ALA A 29 -18.92 12.38 6.56
C ALA A 29 -19.12 10.86 6.35
N ARG A 30 -18.19 10.19 5.69
CA ARG A 30 -18.23 8.73 5.48
C ARG A 30 -18.22 7.94 6.78
N LEU A 31 -17.46 8.41 7.77
CA LEU A 31 -17.41 7.81 9.10
C LEU A 31 -18.56 8.24 10.02
N GLY A 32 -19.47 9.12 9.55
CA GLY A 32 -20.54 9.67 10.38
C GLY A 32 -20.03 10.53 11.54
N LEU A 33 -18.88 11.19 11.36
CA LEU A 33 -18.25 12.04 12.37
C LEU A 33 -18.34 13.51 11.97
N GLU A 34 -18.53 14.40 12.96
CA GLU A 34 -18.28 15.82 12.75
C GLU A 34 -16.79 16.06 12.46
N LEU A 35 -16.49 16.99 11.55
CA LEU A 35 -15.11 17.28 11.10
C LEU A 35 -14.13 17.50 12.27
N LYS A 36 -14.52 18.28 13.27
CA LYS A 36 -13.68 18.54 14.45
C LYS A 36 -13.37 17.26 15.23
N LYS A 37 -14.36 16.37 15.38
CA LYS A 37 -14.17 15.09 16.05
C LYS A 37 -13.27 14.18 15.22
N PHE A 38 -13.49 14.13 13.91
CA PHE A 38 -12.63 13.41 12.97
C PHE A 38 -11.17 13.88 13.07
N ASP A 39 -10.91 15.19 12.99
CA ASP A 39 -9.55 15.75 13.09
C ASP A 39 -8.85 15.35 14.39
N ASN A 40 -9.59 15.35 15.52
CA ASN A 40 -9.03 14.92 16.79
C ASN A 40 -8.61 13.45 16.79
N HIS A 41 -9.42 12.57 16.20
CA HIS A 41 -9.09 11.14 16.06
C HIS A 41 -7.99 10.89 15.02
N ALA A 42 -8.01 11.60 13.89
CA ALA A 42 -7.08 11.42 12.78
C ALA A 42 -5.66 11.88 13.13
N TYR A 43 -5.54 12.99 13.86
CA TYR A 43 -4.26 13.58 14.24
C TYR A 43 -3.86 13.28 15.69
N GLU A 44 -4.68 12.52 16.42
CA GLU A 44 -4.47 12.18 17.83
C GLU A 44 -4.34 13.42 18.73
N ASN A 45 -5.05 14.49 18.37
CA ASN A 45 -5.03 15.74 19.11
C ASN A 45 -5.74 15.57 20.46
N ALA A 46 -5.29 16.33 21.46
CA ALA A 46 -5.92 16.40 22.78
C ALA A 46 -6.14 15.04 23.48
N GLY A 47 -5.28 14.05 23.20
CA GLY A 47 -5.36 12.73 23.83
C GLY A 47 -6.55 11.87 23.36
N HIS A 48 -7.20 12.25 22.26
CA HIS A 48 -8.22 11.42 21.64
C HIS A 48 -7.60 10.10 21.14
N ARG A 49 -8.37 9.02 21.24
CA ARG A 49 -7.98 7.73 20.68
C ARG A 49 -7.85 7.85 19.15
N PRO A 50 -6.89 7.16 18.51
CA PRO A 50 -6.81 7.11 17.05
C PRO A 50 -8.10 6.55 16.42
N LEU A 51 -8.30 6.79 15.12
CA LEU A 51 -9.29 6.05 14.34
C LEU A 51 -9.06 4.54 14.48
N THR A 52 -10.15 3.77 14.56
CA THR A 52 -10.09 2.30 14.63
C THR A 52 -9.63 1.71 13.31
N ASP A 53 -9.15 0.45 13.32
CA ASP A 53 -8.77 -0.24 12.09
C ASP A 53 -9.96 -0.40 11.13
N GLU A 54 -11.17 -0.62 11.67
CA GLU A 54 -12.41 -0.68 10.88
C GLU A 54 -12.73 0.67 10.20
N GLN A 55 -12.55 1.79 10.91
CA GLN A 55 -12.74 3.12 10.33
C GLN A 55 -11.72 3.41 9.24
N ILE A 56 -10.46 3.02 9.45
CA ILE A 56 -9.43 3.16 8.43
C ILE A 56 -9.75 2.29 7.22
N HIS A 57 -10.12 1.04 7.43
CA HIS A 57 -10.47 0.11 6.36
C HIS A 57 -11.62 0.64 5.49
N MET A 58 -12.68 1.20 6.09
CA MET A 58 -13.79 1.81 5.34
C MET A 58 -13.33 2.96 4.42
N LEU A 59 -12.36 3.77 4.85
CA LEU A 59 -11.82 4.86 4.02
C LEU A 59 -10.92 4.34 2.90
N GLU A 60 -10.13 3.31 3.19
CA GLU A 60 -9.24 2.68 2.22
C GLU A 60 -10.00 1.91 1.14
N GLU A 61 -11.13 1.27 1.50
CA GLU A 61 -12.00 0.55 0.56
C GLU A 61 -12.54 1.49 -0.54
N GLU A 62 -12.92 2.71 -0.20
CA GLU A 62 -13.43 3.67 -1.18
C GLU A 62 -12.34 4.31 -2.05
N THR A 63 -11.11 4.34 -1.56
CA THR A 63 -9.97 4.94 -2.28
C THR A 63 -9.14 3.90 -3.02
N GLY A 64 -9.33 2.61 -2.74
CA GLY A 64 -8.50 1.53 -3.25
C GLY A 64 -7.06 1.55 -2.72
N THR A 65 -6.80 2.24 -1.60
CA THR A 65 -5.47 2.31 -0.97
C THR A 65 -5.25 1.20 0.03
N HIS A 66 -3.99 0.96 0.40
CA HIS A 66 -3.59 -0.13 1.30
C HIS A 66 -2.51 0.33 2.31
N PHE A 67 -2.49 1.62 2.66
CA PHE A 67 -1.49 2.22 3.52
C PHE A 67 -1.44 1.59 4.92
N LEU A 68 -2.58 1.23 5.52
CA LEU A 68 -2.59 0.59 6.84
C LEU A 68 -2.00 -0.82 6.81
N PRO A 69 -2.47 -1.76 5.97
CA PRO A 69 -1.89 -3.09 5.95
C PRO A 69 -0.42 -3.09 5.49
N ASP A 70 -0.01 -2.18 4.60
CA ASP A 70 1.41 -2.03 4.22
C ASP A 70 2.29 -1.59 5.40
N TYR A 71 1.82 -0.60 6.17
CA TYR A 71 2.51 -0.16 7.39
C TYR A 71 2.64 -1.29 8.41
N ILE A 72 1.56 -2.03 8.67
CA ILE A 72 1.57 -3.14 9.64
C ILE A 72 2.49 -4.25 9.15
N ALA A 73 2.36 -4.69 7.89
CA ALA A 73 3.20 -5.75 7.34
C ALA A 73 4.69 -5.42 7.43
N ALA A 74 5.06 -4.17 7.16
CA ALA A 74 6.44 -3.71 7.25
C ALA A 74 7.04 -3.82 8.66
N GLN A 75 6.24 -3.62 9.71
CA GLN A 75 6.70 -3.80 11.10
C GLN A 75 7.13 -5.24 11.41
N TYR A 76 6.54 -6.21 10.72
CA TYR A 76 6.90 -7.62 10.82
C TYR A 76 7.96 -8.04 9.80
N GLY A 77 8.54 -7.08 9.05
CA GLY A 77 9.43 -7.37 7.93
C GLY A 77 8.72 -8.03 6.73
N GLY A 78 7.39 -8.03 6.73
CA GLY A 78 6.55 -8.62 5.70
C GLY A 78 6.13 -7.63 4.62
N VAL A 79 5.28 -8.12 3.73
CA VAL A 79 4.69 -7.37 2.61
C VAL A 79 3.21 -7.72 2.55
N PHE A 80 2.34 -6.71 2.48
CA PHE A 80 0.95 -6.94 2.19
C PHE A 80 0.75 -7.21 0.70
N VAL A 81 -0.09 -8.20 0.39
CA VAL A 81 -0.43 -8.54 -0.99
C VAL A 81 -1.95 -8.53 -1.13
N PRO A 82 -2.52 -7.55 -1.85
CA PRO A 82 -3.94 -7.59 -2.15
C PRO A 82 -4.22 -8.77 -3.07
N LEU A 83 -5.19 -9.60 -2.69
CA LEU A 83 -5.66 -10.69 -3.54
C LEU A 83 -6.67 -10.15 -4.56
N PRO A 84 -6.59 -10.60 -5.82
CA PRO A 84 -7.55 -10.20 -6.84
C PRO A 84 -8.93 -10.78 -6.53
N THR A 85 -9.99 -10.00 -6.77
CA THR A 85 -11.36 -10.51 -6.86
C THR A 85 -11.53 -11.24 -8.20
N ALA A 86 -12.25 -12.37 -8.18
CA ALA A 86 -12.34 -13.26 -9.34
C ALA A 86 -13.05 -12.65 -10.56
N GLU A 87 -13.79 -11.55 -10.37
CA GLU A 87 -14.69 -10.98 -11.37
C GLU A 87 -13.97 -10.13 -12.45
N GLU A 88 -12.67 -9.85 -12.30
CA GLU A 88 -11.92 -8.96 -13.20
C GLU A 88 -10.72 -9.63 -13.92
N LEU A 89 -10.57 -10.95 -13.81
CA LEU A 89 -9.39 -11.64 -14.33
C LEU A 89 -9.59 -12.14 -15.78
N ASP A 90 -8.91 -11.50 -16.73
CA ASP A 90 -8.75 -11.98 -18.10
C ASP A 90 -7.26 -12.08 -18.51
N ASN A 91 -6.99 -12.57 -19.72
CA ASN A 91 -5.62 -12.72 -20.21
C ASN A 91 -4.89 -11.38 -20.43
N THR A 92 -5.63 -10.31 -20.72
CA THR A 92 -5.07 -8.97 -20.90
C THR A 92 -4.60 -8.42 -19.56
N GLU A 93 -5.41 -8.59 -18.52
CA GLU A 93 -5.10 -8.19 -17.16
C GLU A 93 -3.92 -8.99 -16.59
N LEU A 94 -3.84 -10.30 -16.84
CA LEU A 94 -2.66 -11.10 -16.50
C LEU A 94 -1.40 -10.59 -17.18
N TYR A 95 -1.48 -10.21 -18.46
CA TYR A 95 -0.35 -9.62 -19.18
C TYR A 95 0.07 -8.29 -18.56
N HIS A 96 -0.87 -7.39 -18.27
CA HIS A 96 -0.59 -6.12 -17.61
C HIS A 96 0.09 -6.31 -16.26
N ARG A 97 -0.39 -7.27 -15.44
CA ARG A 97 0.25 -7.63 -14.16
C ARG A 97 1.66 -8.14 -14.36
N SER A 98 1.90 -8.99 -15.35
CA SER A 98 3.24 -9.51 -15.64
C SER A 98 4.23 -8.41 -16.03
N VAL A 99 3.82 -7.49 -16.92
CA VAL A 99 4.62 -6.31 -17.30
C VAL A 99 4.89 -5.41 -16.09
N ALA A 100 3.88 -5.20 -15.25
CA ALA A 100 4.01 -4.37 -14.05
C ALA A 100 4.94 -5.01 -13.01
N THR A 101 4.92 -6.34 -12.84
CA THR A 101 5.87 -7.09 -12.01
C THR A 101 7.29 -6.96 -12.55
N ALA A 102 7.48 -7.14 -13.85
CA ALA A 102 8.79 -7.03 -14.50
C ALA A 102 9.38 -5.62 -14.36
N THR A 103 8.54 -4.59 -14.51
CA THR A 103 8.94 -3.18 -14.32
C THR A 103 9.40 -2.92 -12.88
N ARG A 104 8.67 -3.43 -11.89
CA ARG A 104 9.08 -3.30 -10.48
C ARG A 104 10.37 -4.05 -10.18
N ARG A 105 10.58 -5.22 -10.78
CA ARG A 105 11.87 -5.94 -10.67
C ARG A 105 13.01 -5.09 -11.22
N GLY A 106 12.85 -4.54 -12.43
CA GLY A 106 13.84 -3.67 -13.04
C GLY A 106 14.13 -2.40 -12.23
N LEU A 107 13.13 -1.85 -11.53
CA LEU A 107 13.34 -0.73 -10.61
C LEU A 107 14.21 -1.11 -9.42
N VAL A 108 14.03 -2.31 -8.84
CA VAL A 108 14.91 -2.84 -7.79
C VAL A 108 16.34 -2.93 -8.31
N ASP A 109 16.53 -3.55 -9.48
CA ASP A 109 17.84 -3.72 -10.11
C ASP A 109 18.53 -2.36 -10.37
N LEU A 110 17.76 -1.36 -10.82
CA LEU A 110 18.27 -0.01 -11.07
C LEU A 110 18.71 0.70 -9.78
N ILE A 111 17.94 0.57 -8.69
CA ILE A 111 18.30 1.18 -7.40
C ILE A 111 19.56 0.53 -6.86
N ILE A 112 19.66 -0.82 -6.91
CA ILE A 112 20.88 -1.54 -6.51
C ILE A 112 22.08 -1.07 -7.32
N ALA A 113 21.96 -0.98 -8.65
CA ALA A 113 23.07 -0.55 -9.50
C ALA A 113 23.57 0.86 -9.13
N LYS A 114 22.65 1.78 -8.86
CA LYS A 114 22.99 3.15 -8.42
C LYS A 114 23.63 3.18 -7.03
N SER A 115 23.09 2.43 -6.09
CA SER A 115 23.60 2.38 -4.71
C SER A 115 24.96 1.70 -4.58
N LEU A 116 25.43 1.01 -5.63
CA LEU A 116 26.76 0.41 -5.68
C LEU A 116 27.83 1.32 -6.31
N GLU A 117 27.46 2.49 -6.87
CA GLU A 117 28.39 3.38 -7.60
C GLU A 117 29.56 3.87 -6.73
N ASN A 118 29.33 4.08 -5.43
CA ASN A 118 30.33 4.51 -4.44
C ASN A 118 30.98 3.31 -3.69
N GLY A 119 30.56 2.08 -4.00
CA GLY A 119 31.03 0.85 -3.35
C GLY A 119 30.49 0.57 -1.94
N VAL A 120 29.59 1.40 -1.40
CA VAL A 120 29.03 1.26 -0.04
C VAL A 120 27.55 1.62 -0.04
N ILE A 121 26.70 0.67 0.36
CA ILE A 121 25.27 0.92 0.56
C ILE A 121 25.06 1.54 1.94
N ASP A 122 24.57 2.79 1.97
CA ASP A 122 24.19 3.45 3.21
C ASP A 122 22.79 3.01 3.72
N ALA A 123 22.41 3.48 4.90
CA ALA A 123 21.13 3.09 5.52
C ALA A 123 19.90 3.57 4.71
N GLY A 124 19.98 4.73 4.06
CA GLY A 124 18.91 5.26 3.22
C GLY A 124 18.78 4.50 1.91
N GLU A 125 19.90 4.13 1.31
CA GLU A 125 19.97 3.29 0.12
C GLU A 125 19.44 1.88 0.40
N ALA A 126 19.85 1.27 1.51
CA ALA A 126 19.33 -0.03 1.95
C ALA A 126 17.80 0.03 2.13
N GLN A 127 17.28 1.09 2.74
CA GLN A 127 15.84 1.28 2.90
C GLN A 127 15.13 1.41 1.54
N ALA A 128 15.69 2.19 0.61
CA ALA A 128 15.13 2.35 -0.73
C ALA A 128 15.09 1.04 -1.53
N ILE A 129 16.14 0.22 -1.43
CA ILE A 129 16.20 -1.12 -2.03
C ILE A 129 15.11 -2.01 -1.43
N LEU A 130 15.00 -2.05 -0.10
CA LEU A 130 13.99 -2.85 0.59
C LEU A 130 12.57 -2.45 0.21
N ASP A 131 12.27 -1.15 0.16
CA ASP A 131 10.93 -0.67 -0.21
C ASP A 131 10.56 -1.01 -1.65
N ALA A 132 11.49 -0.85 -2.59
CA ALA A 132 11.29 -1.27 -3.97
C ALA A 132 11.11 -2.80 -4.08
N HIS A 133 11.91 -3.57 -3.33
CA HIS A 133 11.83 -5.02 -3.32
C HIS A 133 10.49 -5.52 -2.79
N ARG A 134 9.98 -4.93 -1.69
CA ARG A 134 8.66 -5.23 -1.15
C ARG A 134 7.56 -4.99 -2.19
N CYS A 135 7.60 -3.87 -2.90
CA CYS A 135 6.66 -3.58 -3.99
C CYS A 135 6.72 -4.64 -5.10
N HIS A 136 7.92 -5.11 -5.47
CA HIS A 136 8.09 -6.17 -6.45
C HIS A 136 7.52 -7.51 -5.97
N VAL A 137 7.83 -7.93 -4.74
CA VAL A 137 7.33 -9.18 -4.15
C VAL A 137 5.80 -9.16 -4.07
N SER A 138 5.21 -8.04 -3.64
CA SER A 138 3.75 -7.88 -3.61
C SER A 138 3.13 -8.07 -4.99
N ALA A 139 3.63 -7.33 -5.99
CA ALA A 139 3.13 -7.43 -7.37
C ALA A 139 3.30 -8.84 -7.95
N ARG A 140 4.44 -9.50 -7.68
CA ARG A 140 4.70 -10.85 -8.16
C ARG A 140 3.73 -11.85 -7.52
N HIS A 141 3.49 -11.74 -6.23
CA HIS A 141 2.55 -12.62 -5.55
C HIS A 141 1.11 -12.39 -6.05
N ALA A 142 0.70 -11.14 -6.25
CA ALA A 142 -0.62 -10.81 -6.81
C ALA A 142 -0.80 -11.33 -8.25
N GLU A 143 0.24 -11.27 -9.08
CA GLU A 143 0.25 -11.86 -10.43
C GLU A 143 0.07 -13.38 -10.38
N ILE A 144 0.79 -14.07 -9.48
CA ILE A 144 0.64 -15.52 -9.30
C ILE A 144 -0.76 -15.86 -8.78
N ALA A 145 -1.27 -15.13 -7.79
CA ALA A 145 -2.62 -15.33 -7.26
C ALA A 145 -3.69 -15.16 -8.34
N ALA A 146 -3.55 -14.13 -9.19
CA ALA A 146 -4.43 -13.90 -10.35
C ALA A 146 -4.39 -15.05 -11.35
N LEU A 147 -3.18 -15.53 -11.69
CA LEU A 147 -3.02 -16.67 -12.60
C LEU A 147 -3.69 -17.92 -12.04
N LEU A 148 -3.49 -18.21 -10.75
CA LEU A 148 -4.12 -19.34 -10.07
C LEU A 148 -5.64 -19.18 -10.05
N ALA A 149 -6.16 -18.01 -9.72
CA ALA A 149 -7.60 -17.76 -9.70
C ALA A 149 -8.26 -17.95 -11.09
N LEU A 150 -7.58 -17.57 -12.17
CA LEU A 150 -8.12 -17.75 -13.53
C LEU A 150 -8.05 -19.20 -14.03
N TYR A 151 -6.96 -19.91 -13.72
CA TYR A 151 -6.65 -21.20 -14.36
C TYR A 151 -6.83 -22.42 -13.44
N CYS A 152 -6.82 -22.25 -12.12
CA CYS A 152 -7.19 -23.33 -11.21
C CYS A 152 -8.71 -23.42 -11.11
N ARG A 153 -9.29 -24.43 -11.74
CA ARG A 153 -10.71 -24.76 -11.51
C ARG A 153 -10.89 -25.21 -10.07
N HIS A 154 -11.74 -24.53 -9.31
CA HIS A 154 -12.36 -25.14 -8.14
C HIS A 154 -13.18 -26.33 -8.62
N LYS A 155 -12.77 -27.55 -8.24
CA LYS A 155 -13.65 -28.72 -8.26
C LYS A 155 -14.54 -28.70 -7.04
#